data_AF-A0AA50PX05-F1
#
_entry.id   AF-A0AA50PX05-F1
#
_cell.length_a   1.000
_cell.length_b   1.000
_cell.length_c   1.000
_cell.angle_alpha   90.00
_cell.angle_beta   90.00
_cell.angle_gamma   90.00
#
_symmetry.space_group_name_H-M   'P 1'
#
loop_
_entity.id
_entity.type
_entity.pdbx_description
1 polymer ?
#
loop_
_entity_poly.entity_id
_entity_poly.type
_entity_poly.pdbx_seq_one_letter_code
_entity_poly.pdbx_strand_id
1 'polypeptide(L)'
;QAGFPVEFLVGFINKGSEDYIVETMEASFRYPMDYTYYIQNFTALPYFREVKPRQEATFAYSFIPNEAFAGRPFGLNIQLNYKDASG
;
A
#
# COMPACT_ATOMS: atom_id res chain seq x y z
N GLN A 1 -13.04 -10.83 8.80
CA GLN A 1 -14.49 -10.53 8.66
C GLN A 1 -14.60 -9.41 7.63
N ALA A 2 -15.51 -9.48 6.65
CA ALA A 2 -15.68 -8.40 5.67
C ALA A 2 -16.60 -7.30 6.23
N GLY A 3 -16.59 -6.10 5.64
CA GLY A 3 -17.40 -4.96 6.11
C GLY A 3 -16.81 -4.17 7.29
N PHE A 4 -15.68 -4.60 7.85
CA PHE A 4 -14.98 -3.91 8.93
C PHE A 4 -13.67 -3.29 8.46
N PRO A 5 -13.22 -2.17 9.04
CA PRO A 5 -11.91 -1.61 8.76
C PRO A 5 -10.80 -2.63 8.98
N VAL A 6 -9.93 -2.74 7.98
CA VAL A 6 -8.63 -3.39 8.07
C VAL A 6 -7.60 -2.29 8.17
N GLU A 7 -6.74 -2.35 9.17
CA GLU A 7 -5.68 -1.37 9.43
C GLU A 7 -4.33 -2.08 9.46
N PHE A 8 -3.32 -1.47 8.86
CA PHE A 8 -1.95 -1.98 8.90
C PHE A 8 -0.93 -0.85 8.78
N LEU A 9 0.30 -1.17 9.17
CA LEU A 9 1.45 -0.29 9.07
C LEU A 9 2.45 -0.84 8.05
N VAL A 10 3.00 0.04 7.22
CA VAL A 10 4.09 -0.28 6.30
C VAL A 10 5.33 0.50 6.73
N GLY A 11 6.40 -0.24 7.06
CA GLY A 11 7.72 0.34 7.31
C GLY A 11 8.48 0.56 6.01
N PHE A 12 9.11 1.73 5.88
CA PHE A 12 9.97 2.10 4.76
C PHE A 12 11.32 2.55 5.29
N ILE A 13 12.38 1.82 4.95
CA ILE A 13 13.76 2.15 5.35
C ILE A 13 14.52 2.59 4.10
N ASN A 14 14.94 3.85 4.06
CA ASN A 14 15.79 4.35 2.97
C ASN A 14 17.23 3.87 3.17
N LYS A 15 17.64 2.88 2.38
CA LYS A 15 19.02 2.36 2.35
C LYS A 15 19.88 2.97 1.23
N GLY A 16 19.35 3.94 0.47
CA GLY A 16 20.03 4.64 -0.61
C GLY A 16 20.90 5.80 -0.12
N SER A 17 21.50 6.52 -1.08
CA SER A 17 22.28 7.74 -0.85
C SER A 17 21.49 9.03 -1.02
N GLU A 18 20.34 8.97 -1.68
CA GLU A 18 19.48 10.11 -1.98
C GLU A 18 18.25 10.15 -1.08
N ASP A 19 17.62 11.31 -0.99
CA ASP A 19 16.31 11.48 -0.35
C ASP A 19 15.22 10.86 -1.22
N TYR A 20 14.28 10.12 -0.60
CA TYR A 20 13.08 9.62 -1.28
C TYR A 20 11.85 10.38 -0.80
N ILE A 21 10.93 10.65 -1.72
CA ILE A 21 9.58 11.12 -1.43
C ILE A 21 8.64 9.93 -1.58
N VAL A 22 8.09 9.46 -0.47
CA VAL A 22 6.99 8.49 -0.48
C VAL A 22 5.70 9.23 -0.83
N GLU A 23 5.12 8.92 -1.99
CA GLU A 23 4.02 9.68 -2.58
C GLU A 23 2.68 9.14 -2.14
N THR A 24 2.38 7.88 -2.46
CA THR A 24 1.08 7.27 -2.21
C THR A 24 1.22 5.83 -1.73
N MET A 25 0.18 5.33 -1.07
CA MET A 25 -0.03 3.89 -0.90
C MET A 25 -1.39 3.52 -1.46
N GLU A 26 -1.41 2.40 -2.16
CA GLU A 26 -2.58 1.81 -2.78
C GLU A 26 -2.70 0.37 -2.32
N ALA A 27 -3.93 -0.11 -2.18
CA ALA A 27 -4.20 -1.51 -1.91
C ALA A 27 -5.23 -2.05 -2.90
N SER A 28 -5.15 -3.34 -3.17
CA SER A 28 -6.15 -4.04 -3.98
C SER A 28 -6.30 -5.50 -3.56
N PHE A 29 -7.51 -6.02 -3.77
CA PHE A 29 -7.73 -7.46 -3.84
C PHE A 29 -7.58 -7.94 -5.28
N ARG A 30 -6.82 -9.01 -5.45
CA ARG A 30 -6.49 -9.61 -6.74
C ARG A 30 -6.73 -11.10 -6.73
N TYR A 31 -6.88 -11.69 -7.92
CA TYR A 31 -7.03 -13.14 -8.04
C TYR A 31 -5.69 -13.83 -7.69
N PRO A 32 -5.66 -14.85 -6.81
CA PRO A 32 -4.39 -15.43 -6.34
C PRO A 32 -3.50 -16.04 -7.45
N MET A 33 -4.11 -16.49 -8.56
CA MET A 33 -3.39 -17.08 -9.69
C MET A 33 -3.08 -16.07 -10.80
N ASP A 34 -3.69 -14.88 -10.76
CA ASP A 34 -3.51 -13.83 -11.75
C ASP A 34 -3.60 -12.45 -11.09
N TYR A 35 -2.43 -11.88 -10.80
CA TYR A 35 -2.29 -10.57 -10.17
C TYR A 35 -2.56 -9.39 -11.12
N THR A 36 -2.90 -9.65 -12.38
CA THR A 36 -3.38 -8.61 -13.31
C THR A 36 -4.90 -8.42 -13.24
N TYR A 37 -5.62 -9.38 -12.63
CA TYR A 37 -7.06 -9.30 -12.43
C TYR A 37 -7.43 -8.65 -11.09
N TYR A 38 -8.03 -7.47 -11.15
CA TYR A 38 -8.47 -6.69 -9.99
C TYR A 38 -9.90 -7.05 -9.56
N ILE A 39 -10.07 -7.40 -8.29
CA ILE A 39 -11.37 -7.73 -7.68
C ILE A 39 -11.96 -6.50 -7.00
N GLN A 40 -11.12 -5.78 -6.23
CA GLN A 40 -11.50 -4.54 -5.55
C GLN A 40 -10.27 -3.65 -5.44
N ASN A 41 -10.38 -2.41 -5.91
CA ASN A 41 -9.38 -1.37 -5.68
C ASN A 41 -9.77 -0.55 -4.45
N PHE A 42 -8.79 -0.22 -3.62
CA PHE A 42 -8.94 0.70 -2.49
C PHE A 42 -8.32 2.06 -2.83
N THR A 43 -8.50 3.04 -1.95
CA THR A 43 -8.12 4.44 -2.17
C THR A 43 -6.61 4.61 -2.34
N ALA A 44 -6.15 5.36 -3.34
CA ALA A 44 -4.78 5.85 -3.36
C ALA A 44 -4.61 6.93 -2.29
N LEU A 45 -3.94 6.59 -1.18
CA LEU A 45 -3.75 7.50 -0.05
C LEU A 45 -2.42 8.26 -0.21
N PRO A 46 -2.43 9.58 -0.37
CA PRO A 46 -1.21 10.37 -0.49
C PRO A 46 -0.55 10.66 0.86
N TYR A 47 0.78 10.67 0.88
CA TYR A 47 1.62 11.04 2.03
C TYR A 47 2.59 12.19 1.73
N PHE A 48 3.20 12.22 0.54
CA PHE A 48 4.24 13.18 0.14
C PHE A 48 5.31 13.41 1.22
N ARG A 49 5.83 12.30 1.76
CA ARG A 49 6.74 12.32 2.90
C ARG A 49 8.18 12.07 2.44
N GLU A 50 9.06 13.01 2.75
CA GLU A 50 10.50 12.83 2.60
C GLU A 50 11.05 11.82 3.64
N VAL A 51 11.89 10.89 3.15
CA VAL A 51 12.65 9.94 3.95
C VAL A 51 14.11 9.99 3.52
N LYS A 52 14.97 10.50 4.41
CA LYS A 52 16.40 10.73 4.13
C LYS A 52 17.21 9.43 4.13
N PRO A 53 18.42 9.40 3.56
CA PRO A 53 19.34 8.27 3.65
C PRO A 53 19.49 7.78 5.10
N ARG A 54 19.37 6.45 5.27
CA ARG A 54 19.44 5.74 6.56
C ARG A 54 18.29 6.07 7.53
N GLN A 55 17.26 6.77 7.09
CA GLN A 55 16.05 7.02 7.87
C GLN A 55 14.99 5.92 7.64
N GLU A 56 14.19 5.69 8.67
CA GLU A 56 12.97 4.89 8.59
C GLU A 56 11.73 5.79 8.74
N ALA A 57 10.66 5.45 8.03
CA ALA A 57 9.33 6.01 8.20
C ALA A 57 8.28 4.88 8.25
N THR A 58 7.19 5.12 8.96
CA THR A 58 6.06 4.18 9.04
C THR A 58 4.81 4.86 8.52
N PHE A 59 4.09 4.17 7.65
CA PHE A 59 2.89 4.67 6.98
C PHE A 59 1.69 3.83 7.39
N ALA A 60 0.64 4.48 7.88
CA ALA A 60 -0.60 3.83 8.30
C ALA A 60 -1.62 3.88 7.17
N TYR A 61 -2.19 2.73 6.84
CA TYR A 61 -3.22 2.62 5.81
C TYR A 61 -4.39 1.79 6.31
N SER A 62 -5.59 2.17 5.90
CA SER A 62 -6.81 1.44 6.24
C SER A 62 -7.75 1.36 5.05
N PHE A 63 -8.54 0.29 4.99
CA PHE A 63 -9.58 0.11 4.01
C PHE A 63 -10.72 -0.75 4.55
N ILE A 64 -11.90 -0.68 3.92
CA ILE A 64 -13.04 -1.54 4.26
C ILE A 64 -13.31 -2.47 3.07
N PRO A 65 -13.11 -3.79 3.22
CA PRO A 65 -13.43 -4.77 2.17
C PRO A 65 -14.94 -4.91 2.03
N ASN A 66 -15.42 -5.08 0.79
CA ASN A 66 -16.86 -5.27 0.54
C ASN A 66 -17.34 -6.60 1.16
N GLU A 67 -18.49 -6.57 1.83
CA GLU A 67 -19.09 -7.75 2.48
C GLU A 67 -19.37 -8.90 1.51
N ALA A 68 -19.69 -8.60 0.25
CA ALA A 68 -19.93 -9.60 -0.80
C ALA A 68 -18.72 -10.52 -1.05
N PHE A 69 -17.54 -10.12 -0.59
CA PHE A 69 -16.29 -10.85 -0.73
C PHE A 69 -15.93 -11.68 0.52
N ALA A 70 -16.78 -11.71 1.55
CA ALA A 70 -16.55 -12.54 2.74
C ALA A 70 -16.32 -14.03 2.39
N GLY A 71 -15.34 -14.66 3.04
CA GLY A 71 -15.10 -16.10 2.97
C GLY A 71 -14.44 -16.63 1.69
N ARG A 72 -14.10 -15.75 0.74
CA ARG A 72 -13.37 -16.11 -0.48
C ARG A 72 -11.86 -15.86 -0.30
N PRO A 73 -10.97 -16.73 -0.81
CA PRO A 73 -9.54 -16.48 -0.80
C PRO A 73 -9.16 -15.44 -1.86
N PHE A 74 -8.46 -14.38 -1.45
CA PHE A 74 -7.92 -13.36 -2.36
C PHE A 74 -6.45 -13.09 -2.06
N GLY A 75 -5.73 -12.61 -3.06
CA GLY A 75 -4.45 -11.96 -2.86
C GLY A 75 -4.67 -10.52 -2.39
N LEU A 76 -4.05 -10.13 -1.28
CA LEU A 76 -3.90 -8.73 -0.90
C LEU A 76 -2.63 -8.20 -1.55
N ASN A 77 -2.75 -7.14 -2.34
CA ASN A 77 -1.61 -6.40 -2.86
C ASN A 77 -1.58 -5.01 -2.22
N ILE A 78 -0.40 -4.63 -1.73
CA ILE A 78 -0.10 -3.32 -1.17
C ILE A 78 1.01 -2.74 -2.03
N GLN A 79 0.80 -1.54 -2.56
CA GLN A 79 1.74 -0.83 -3.41
C GLN A 79 2.08 0.51 -2.74
N LEU A 80 3.35 0.69 -2.39
CA LEU A 80 3.88 1.94 -1.86
C LEU A 80 4.71 2.60 -2.95
N ASN A 81 4.26 3.76 -3.43
CA ASN A 81 4.91 4.51 -4.49
C ASN A 81 5.85 5.55 -3.89
N TYR A 82 7.08 5.59 -4.37
CA TYR A 82 8.09 6.56 -3.95
C TYR A 82 8.99 6.92 -5.14
N LYS A 83 9.60 8.09 -5.05
CA LYS A 83 10.55 8.58 -6.06
C LYS A 83 11.74 9.29 -5.42
N ASP A 84 12.85 9.32 -6.14
CA ASP A 84 13.97 10.22 -5.82
C ASP A 84 13.86 11.51 -6.64
N ALA A 85 14.89 12.36 -6.57
CA ALA A 85 14.97 13.61 -7.32
C ALA A 85 14.97 13.42 -8.85
N SER A 86 15.28 12.22 -9.36
CA SER A 86 15.30 11.93 -10.80
C SER A 86 13.93 11.61 -11.40
N GLY A 87 12.92 11.35 -10.56
CA GLY A 87 11.55 11.03 -11.01
C GLY A 87 11.25 9.54 -10.98
#